data_AF-A0A533V8U9-F1
#
_entry.id   AF-A0A533V8U9-F1
#
_cell.length_a   1.000
_cell.length_b   1.000
_cell.length_c   1.000
_cell.angle_alpha   90.00
_cell.angle_beta   90.00
_cell.angle_gamma   90.00
#
_symmetry.space_group_name_H-M   'P 1'
#
loop_
_entity.id
_entity.type
_entity.pdbx_description
1 polymer ?
#
loop_
_entity_poly.entity_id
_entity_poly.type
_entity_poly.pdbx_seq_one_letter_code
_entity_poly.pdbx_strand_id
1 'polypeptide(L)'
;MNLDKSVNKLIDRIEKLDSSNSNNKSDRINYWKGKKIISLEEWFHISRTNYLSNPDKHRIKEGLEYIPNSYCEMIFPLGVPDEIIENVNEWHRHYIELMDYMKNPDFGKRKCRDCLLSPNNEDSYFGIYKFIANALQITNSYGLEDKNNNVTSIYPCQVVNFYSCPYDKEEQSKTETVTRNDLFSLNQIAEIIGRALSKALNIKANRIIYKIDFLSGKVQEIDTFLHGDPYAKNLPGALPIEYKLNERMGEIENLSLIRMKDLDDVFTILTDKEKMNTVFQIGLDKKYLEHKDELIEFFMSIKGNVKREDLTTSTPLLYYVGKNNCSICSQPANIDCINCIDKDLWLCVDDWKAHETNHH
;
A
#
# COMPACT_ATOMS: atom_id res chain seq x y z
N MET A 1 3.56 -4.01 30.12
CA MET A 1 4.70 -4.08 29.18
C MET A 1 4.57 -2.85 28.29
N ASN A 2 5.61 -2.02 28.22
CA ASN A 2 5.49 -0.61 27.81
C ASN A 2 5.42 -0.50 26.29
N LEU A 3 4.21 -0.61 25.74
CA LEU A 3 3.87 -0.50 24.31
C LEU A 3 4.46 0.78 23.73
N ASP A 4 4.40 1.87 24.50
CA ASP A 4 4.88 3.19 24.13
C ASP A 4 6.40 3.20 23.94
N LYS A 5 7.18 2.45 24.73
CA LYS A 5 8.63 2.32 24.49
C LYS A 5 8.98 1.62 23.18
N SER A 6 8.19 0.62 22.78
CA SER A 6 8.45 -0.13 21.52
C SER A 6 8.00 0.68 20.31
N VAL A 7 6.84 1.32 20.40
CA VAL A 7 6.27 2.22 19.38
C VAL A 7 7.17 3.43 19.19
N ASN A 8 7.54 4.13 20.28
CA ASN A 8 8.42 5.30 20.21
C ASN A 8 9.83 4.93 19.70
N LYS A 9 10.40 3.79 20.06
CA LYS A 9 11.74 3.38 19.56
C LYS A 9 11.75 3.05 18.06
N LEU A 10 10.64 2.51 17.52
CA LEU A 10 10.46 2.26 16.09
C LEU A 10 10.21 3.57 15.34
N ILE A 11 9.38 4.45 15.91
CA ILE A 11 9.06 5.78 15.39
C ILE A 11 10.31 6.67 15.35
N ASP A 12 11.08 6.75 16.44
CA ASP A 12 12.31 7.54 16.55
C ASP A 12 13.37 7.19 15.47
N ARG A 13 13.35 5.95 14.97
CA ARG A 13 14.26 5.50 13.90
C ARG A 13 13.76 5.84 12.51
N ILE A 14 12.45 5.88 12.31
CA ILE A 14 11.79 6.24 11.06
C ILE A 14 11.77 7.79 10.91
N GLU A 15 11.62 8.52 12.01
CA GLU A 15 11.56 9.99 12.05
C GLU A 15 12.90 10.70 11.76
N LYS A 16 14.03 9.98 11.72
CA LYS A 16 15.34 10.56 11.35
C LYS A 16 15.44 11.07 9.91
N LEU A 17 14.36 11.00 9.14
CA LEU A 17 14.37 11.31 7.71
C LEU A 17 13.77 12.65 7.31
N ASP A 18 12.97 13.35 8.12
CA ASP A 18 12.45 14.66 7.68
C ASP A 18 11.97 15.51 8.86
N SER A 19 12.50 16.74 8.95
CA SER A 19 11.99 17.74 9.88
C SER A 19 12.08 19.16 9.30
N SER A 20 10.95 19.87 9.30
CA SER A 20 10.85 21.26 9.79
C SER A 20 9.41 21.78 9.84
N ASN A 21 9.09 22.46 10.95
CA ASN A 21 7.83 23.13 11.29
C ASN A 21 7.80 24.58 10.79
N SER A 22 6.59 25.16 10.60
CA SER A 22 6.35 26.59 10.90
C SER A 22 4.86 26.92 11.12
N ASN A 23 4.62 28.05 11.79
CA ASN A 23 3.36 28.42 12.46
C ASN A 23 2.65 29.65 11.84
N ASN A 24 1.38 29.80 12.20
CA ASN A 24 0.28 30.68 11.73
C ASN A 24 0.51 32.18 11.44
N LYS A 25 -0.10 32.67 10.33
CA LYS A 25 -1.22 33.65 10.23
C LYS A 25 -1.23 34.26 8.82
N SER A 26 -2.37 34.31 8.09
CA SER A 26 -2.47 35.19 6.92
C SER A 26 -3.74 36.04 6.92
N ASP A 27 -3.55 37.32 7.25
CA ASP A 27 -4.22 38.39 6.50
C ASP A 27 -3.78 38.34 5.04
N ARG A 28 -4.59 38.94 4.15
CA ARG A 28 -4.49 38.94 2.68
C ARG A 28 -3.05 39.14 2.14
N ILE A 29 -2.30 38.05 2.01
CA ILE A 29 -1.03 38.05 1.29
C ILE A 29 -1.33 38.17 -0.19
N ASN A 30 -0.77 39.22 -0.82
CA ASN A 30 -0.88 39.43 -2.26
C ASN A 30 0.38 38.99 -3.02
N TYR A 31 1.49 38.75 -2.29
CA TYR A 31 2.78 38.36 -2.85
C TYR A 31 3.49 37.34 -1.95
N TRP A 32 4.13 36.33 -2.54
CA TRP A 32 4.95 35.35 -1.82
C TRP A 32 6.28 35.18 -2.52
N LYS A 33 7.38 35.41 -1.79
CA LYS A 33 8.76 35.36 -2.31
C LYS A 33 8.94 36.14 -3.63
N GLY A 34 8.38 37.35 -3.69
CA GLY A 34 8.46 38.23 -4.86
C GLY A 34 7.49 37.92 -6.00
N LYS A 35 6.72 36.82 -5.93
CA LYS A 35 5.74 36.44 -6.95
C LYS A 35 4.34 36.87 -6.53
N LYS A 36 3.55 37.37 -7.48
CA LYS A 36 2.17 37.79 -7.23
C LYS A 36 1.28 36.57 -7.01
N ILE A 37 0.46 36.60 -5.97
CA ILE A 37 -0.56 35.58 -5.73
C ILE A 37 -1.80 35.93 -6.55
N ILE A 38 -2.31 34.97 -7.31
CA ILE A 38 -3.48 35.12 -8.18
C ILE A 38 -4.48 33.99 -7.91
N SER A 39 -5.69 34.09 -8.48
CA SER A 39 -6.65 32.98 -8.36
C SER A 39 -6.15 31.72 -9.08
N LEU A 40 -6.52 30.53 -8.59
CA LEU A 40 -6.18 29.27 -9.27
C LEU A 40 -6.72 29.23 -10.72
N GLU A 41 -7.90 29.80 -10.96
CA GLU A 41 -8.50 29.92 -12.30
C GLU A 41 -7.66 30.81 -13.22
N GLU A 42 -7.26 31.99 -12.76
CA GLU A 42 -6.36 32.89 -13.51
C GLU A 42 -5.01 32.24 -13.78
N TRP A 43 -4.45 31.53 -12.79
CA TRP A 43 -3.21 30.77 -12.98
C TRP A 43 -3.36 29.69 -14.05
N PHE A 44 -4.49 28.97 -14.09
CA PHE A 44 -4.75 28.01 -15.16
C PHE A 44 -4.93 28.67 -16.53
N HIS A 45 -5.52 29.86 -16.63
CA HIS A 45 -5.59 30.56 -17.90
C HIS A 45 -4.21 30.90 -18.47
N ILE A 46 -3.29 31.35 -17.61
CA ILE A 46 -1.90 31.69 -17.97
C ILE A 46 -1.11 30.42 -18.30
N SER A 47 -1.14 29.43 -17.41
CA SER A 47 -0.30 28.24 -17.52
C SER A 47 -0.83 27.20 -18.49
N ARG A 48 -2.16 27.03 -18.62
CA ARG A 48 -2.75 25.77 -19.08
C ARG A 48 -3.32 25.77 -20.50
N THR A 49 -3.26 26.86 -21.25
CA THR A 49 -4.01 27.00 -22.50
C THR A 49 -3.54 26.14 -23.70
N ASN A 50 -2.67 25.10 -23.55
CA ASN A 50 -2.33 24.13 -24.63
C ASN A 50 -1.65 22.80 -24.17
N TYR A 51 -1.90 22.29 -22.96
CA TYR A 51 -1.16 21.12 -22.43
C TYR A 51 -1.32 19.80 -23.20
N LEU A 52 -2.41 19.62 -23.96
CA LEU A 52 -2.72 18.32 -24.57
C LEU A 52 -2.08 18.12 -25.96
N SER A 53 -1.45 19.14 -26.54
CA SER A 53 -0.98 19.06 -27.94
C SER A 53 0.47 19.51 -28.15
N ASN A 54 1.00 20.44 -27.35
CA ASN A 54 2.42 20.82 -27.37
C ASN A 54 2.70 21.78 -26.18
N PRO A 55 3.52 21.42 -25.17
CA PRO A 55 3.83 22.32 -24.08
C PRO A 55 4.62 23.52 -24.58
N ASP A 56 3.95 24.67 -24.72
CA ASP A 56 4.60 25.93 -25.06
C ASP A 56 5.48 26.37 -23.88
N LYS A 57 6.81 26.25 -24.05
CA LYS A 57 7.84 26.68 -23.10
C LYS A 57 7.59 28.09 -22.56
N HIS A 58 7.03 28.99 -23.37
CA HIS A 58 6.77 30.37 -22.96
C HIS A 58 5.68 30.47 -21.90
N ARG A 59 4.61 29.68 -22.01
CA ARG A 59 3.49 29.71 -21.05
C ARG A 59 3.84 29.10 -19.70
N ILE A 60 4.71 28.08 -19.70
CA ILE A 60 5.24 27.55 -18.43
C ILE A 60 6.03 28.65 -17.72
N LYS A 61 6.97 29.30 -18.43
CA LYS A 61 7.76 30.41 -17.87
C LYS A 61 6.88 31.54 -17.34
N GLU A 62 5.84 31.94 -18.08
CA GLU A 62 4.90 32.96 -17.64
C GLU A 62 4.11 32.53 -16.40
N GLY A 63 3.62 31.29 -16.36
CA GLY A 63 2.94 30.73 -15.20
C GLY A 63 3.81 30.66 -13.94
N LEU A 64 5.13 30.51 -14.10
CA LEU A 64 6.08 30.54 -12.98
C LEU A 64 6.27 31.94 -12.38
N GLU A 65 5.80 33.03 -13.01
CA GLU A 65 5.84 34.36 -12.41
C GLU A 65 4.75 34.62 -11.36
N TYR A 66 3.78 33.71 -11.26
CA TYR A 66 2.63 33.81 -10.37
C TYR A 66 2.49 32.58 -9.49
N ILE A 67 1.84 32.72 -8.34
CA ILE A 67 1.51 31.60 -7.44
C ILE A 67 -0.01 31.54 -7.26
N PRO A 68 -0.68 30.39 -7.47
CA PRO A 68 -2.11 30.30 -7.25
C PRO A 68 -2.44 30.34 -5.74
N ASN A 69 -3.55 30.99 -5.39
CA ASN A 69 -4.02 31.17 -4.02
C ASN A 69 -4.71 29.93 -3.40
N SER A 70 -4.83 28.84 -4.16
CA SER A 70 -5.47 27.61 -3.71
C SER A 70 -4.64 26.38 -4.07
N TYR A 71 -4.87 25.29 -3.34
CA TYR A 71 -4.17 24.02 -3.56
C TYR A 71 -4.67 23.30 -4.82
N CYS A 72 -3.76 22.77 -5.62
CA CYS A 72 -4.05 21.87 -6.72
C CYS A 72 -2.98 20.77 -6.81
N GLU A 73 -3.41 19.51 -6.74
CA GLU A 73 -2.50 18.36 -6.81
C GLU A 73 -1.82 18.23 -8.18
N MET A 74 -2.46 18.70 -9.25
CA MET A 74 -1.98 18.57 -10.64
C MET A 74 -1.39 19.87 -11.18
N ILE A 75 -0.44 20.46 -10.48
CA ILE A 75 0.36 21.56 -11.02
C ILE A 75 1.55 20.95 -11.78
N PHE A 76 1.60 21.25 -13.09
CA PHE A 76 2.59 20.70 -14.04
C PHE A 76 2.63 19.16 -14.13
N PRO A 77 1.48 18.48 -14.34
CA PRO A 77 1.42 17.02 -14.22
C PRO A 77 2.23 16.27 -15.30
N LEU A 78 2.55 16.90 -16.45
CA LEU A 78 3.27 16.25 -17.56
C LEU A 78 4.06 17.28 -18.39
N GLY A 79 5.25 16.88 -18.86
CA GLY A 79 5.93 17.53 -20.00
C GLY A 79 6.71 18.82 -19.70
N VAL A 80 7.26 18.96 -18.49
CA VAL A 80 8.21 20.05 -18.19
C VAL A 80 9.53 19.79 -18.93
N PRO A 81 9.99 20.70 -19.81
CA PRO A 81 11.28 20.54 -20.47
C PRO A 81 12.44 20.61 -19.48
N ASP A 82 13.46 19.78 -19.69
CA ASP A 82 14.64 19.67 -18.81
C ASP A 82 15.31 21.02 -18.55
N GLU A 83 15.31 21.92 -19.53
CA GLU A 83 15.87 23.28 -19.44
C GLU A 83 15.25 24.16 -18.35
N ILE A 84 14.03 23.86 -17.89
CA ILE A 84 13.31 24.69 -16.90
C ILE A 84 12.87 23.89 -15.67
N ILE A 85 13.26 22.62 -15.56
CA ILE A 85 12.82 21.74 -14.48
C ILE A 85 13.26 22.25 -13.10
N GLU A 86 14.46 22.82 -13.00
CA GLU A 86 14.97 23.42 -11.76
C GLU A 86 14.11 24.59 -11.30
N ASN A 87 13.75 25.49 -12.22
CA ASN A 87 12.87 26.64 -11.93
C ASN A 87 11.48 26.19 -11.50
N VAL A 88 10.93 25.15 -12.16
CA VAL A 88 9.64 24.57 -11.79
C VAL A 88 9.70 23.94 -10.40
N ASN A 89 10.77 23.21 -10.08
CA ASN A 89 10.96 22.61 -8.76
C ASN A 89 11.10 23.67 -7.67
N GLU A 90 11.87 24.73 -7.91
CA GLU A 90 11.98 25.87 -6.97
C GLU A 90 10.64 26.55 -6.76
N TRP A 91 9.93 26.87 -7.85
CA TRP A 91 8.59 27.44 -7.78
C TRP A 91 7.63 26.53 -7.01
N HIS A 92 7.67 25.22 -7.24
CA HIS A 92 6.81 24.27 -6.55
C HIS A 92 7.09 24.25 -5.05
N ARG A 93 8.37 24.30 -4.62
CA ARG A 93 8.71 24.47 -3.21
C ARG A 93 8.10 25.75 -2.63
N HIS A 94 8.22 26.88 -3.32
CA HIS A 94 7.64 28.15 -2.86
C HIS A 94 6.12 28.09 -2.75
N TYR A 95 5.46 27.42 -3.69
CA TYR A 95 4.03 27.20 -3.68
C TYR A 95 3.59 26.33 -2.49
N ILE A 96 4.27 25.21 -2.25
CA ILE A 96 3.97 24.32 -1.11
C ILE A 96 4.17 25.05 0.23
N GLU A 97 5.25 25.82 0.38
CA GLU A 97 5.47 26.66 1.56
C GLU A 97 4.35 27.68 1.77
N LEU A 98 3.83 28.29 0.70
CA LEU A 98 2.68 29.20 0.80
C LEU A 98 1.43 28.46 1.27
N MET A 99 1.15 27.27 0.72
CA MET A 99 -0.01 26.47 1.11
C MET A 99 0.06 26.08 2.59
N ASP A 100 1.27 25.78 3.09
CA ASP A 100 1.53 25.56 4.51
C ASP A 100 1.31 26.80 5.36
N TYR A 101 1.88 27.93 4.95
CA TYR A 101 1.74 29.19 5.67
C TYR A 101 0.27 29.63 5.79
N MET A 102 -0.49 29.49 4.69
CA MET A 102 -1.92 29.81 4.64
C MET A 102 -2.80 28.76 5.35
N LYS A 103 -2.21 27.62 5.76
CA LYS A 103 -2.94 26.45 6.28
C LYS A 103 -4.11 26.06 5.38
N ASN A 104 -3.84 25.97 4.09
CA ASN A 104 -4.87 25.71 3.09
C ASN A 104 -5.56 24.35 3.37
N PRO A 105 -6.90 24.30 3.50
CA PRO A 105 -7.59 23.08 3.94
C PRO A 105 -7.49 21.92 2.95
N ASP A 106 -7.43 22.19 1.64
CA ASP A 106 -7.28 21.13 0.64
C ASP A 106 -5.86 20.58 0.61
N PHE A 107 -4.86 21.44 0.84
CA PHE A 107 -3.50 20.97 1.07
C PHE A 107 -3.38 20.17 2.37
N GLY A 108 -4.08 20.61 3.43
CA GLY A 108 -4.19 19.89 4.69
C GLY A 108 -4.82 18.50 4.54
N LYS A 109 -5.88 18.37 3.72
CA LYS A 109 -6.45 17.06 3.33
C LYS A 109 -5.41 16.19 2.63
N ARG A 110 -4.66 16.76 1.67
CA ARG A 110 -3.61 16.01 0.96
C ARG A 110 -2.53 15.49 1.89
N LYS A 111 -2.11 16.30 2.87
CA LYS A 111 -1.17 15.88 3.91
C LYS A 111 -1.71 14.76 4.80
N CYS A 112 -3.01 14.73 5.07
CA CYS A 112 -3.64 13.65 5.82
C CYS A 112 -3.76 12.33 5.04
N ARG A 113 -3.54 12.32 3.72
CA ARG A 113 -3.75 11.11 2.88
C ARG A 113 -2.95 9.91 3.38
N ASP A 114 -1.72 10.15 3.84
CA ASP A 114 -0.75 9.13 4.23
C ASP A 114 -0.72 8.92 5.76
N CYS A 115 -1.76 9.37 6.47
CA CYS A 115 -1.96 9.12 7.90
C CYS A 115 -2.66 7.77 8.10
N LEU A 116 -2.30 7.02 9.15
CA LEU A 116 -2.93 5.73 9.48
C LEU A 116 -4.47 5.82 9.49
N LEU A 117 -5.00 6.93 10.03
CA LEU A 117 -6.44 7.15 10.20
C LEU A 117 -7.13 7.73 8.95
N SER A 118 -6.41 7.88 7.84
CA SER A 118 -6.96 8.42 6.59
C SER A 118 -8.12 7.55 6.07
N PRO A 119 -9.28 8.13 5.72
CA PRO A 119 -10.36 7.38 5.07
C PRO A 119 -9.94 6.80 3.71
N ASN A 120 -8.91 7.38 3.07
CA ASN A 120 -8.38 6.84 1.81
C ASN A 120 -7.74 5.45 1.97
N ASN A 121 -7.45 5.03 3.21
CA ASN A 121 -6.91 3.72 3.51
C ASN A 121 -7.99 2.63 3.67
N GLU A 122 -9.28 2.96 3.57
CA GLU A 122 -10.36 1.97 3.75
C GLU A 122 -10.29 0.84 2.72
N ASP A 123 -9.82 1.14 1.51
CA ASP A 123 -9.67 0.16 0.42
C ASP A 123 -8.37 -0.66 0.48
N SER A 124 -7.57 -0.47 1.52
CA SER A 124 -6.28 -1.13 1.67
C SER A 124 -6.37 -2.65 1.87
N TYR A 125 -5.29 -3.34 1.51
CA TYR A 125 -5.15 -4.78 1.66
C TYR A 125 -5.41 -5.22 3.11
N PHE A 126 -6.42 -6.08 3.30
CA PHE A 126 -6.78 -6.74 4.56
C PHE A 126 -7.23 -5.83 5.71
N GLY A 127 -7.46 -4.53 5.49
CA GLY A 127 -7.92 -3.62 6.55
C GLY A 127 -6.88 -3.42 7.66
N ILE A 128 -5.59 -3.60 7.35
CA ILE A 128 -4.48 -3.53 8.33
C ILE A 128 -4.42 -2.17 9.03
N TYR A 129 -4.81 -1.10 8.35
CA TYR A 129 -4.82 0.25 8.90
C TYR A 129 -5.86 0.38 10.01
N LYS A 130 -7.08 -0.10 9.75
CA LYS A 130 -8.15 -0.19 10.75
C LYS A 130 -7.73 -1.10 11.91
N PHE A 131 -7.11 -2.24 11.61
CA PHE A 131 -6.58 -3.17 12.61
C PHE A 131 -5.59 -2.49 13.57
N ILE A 132 -4.55 -1.83 13.04
CA ILE A 132 -3.57 -1.12 13.86
C ILE A 132 -4.23 0.05 14.60
N ALA A 133 -5.08 0.83 13.94
CA ALA A 133 -5.76 1.97 14.54
C ALA A 133 -6.63 1.55 15.74
N ASN A 134 -7.41 0.47 15.60
CA ASN A 134 -8.28 -0.03 16.66
C ASN A 134 -7.46 -0.62 17.82
N ALA A 135 -6.32 -1.24 17.54
CA ALA A 135 -5.40 -1.72 18.57
C ALA A 135 -4.91 -0.60 19.51
N LEU A 136 -4.75 0.61 18.97
CA LEU A 136 -4.28 1.81 19.68
C LEU A 136 -5.41 2.55 20.42
N GLN A 137 -6.68 2.36 20.01
CA GLN A 137 -7.84 2.97 20.68
C GLN A 137 -7.99 2.47 22.12
N ILE A 138 -7.70 1.19 22.37
CA ILE A 138 -7.82 0.60 23.71
C ILE A 138 -6.73 1.13 24.65
N THR A 139 -5.60 1.60 24.10
CA THR A 139 -4.49 2.12 24.92
C THR A 139 -4.58 3.62 25.15
N ASN A 140 -5.22 4.37 24.25
CA ASN A 140 -5.37 5.83 24.34
C ASN A 140 -6.84 6.23 24.47
N SER A 141 -7.49 5.80 25.54
CA SER A 141 -8.77 6.35 26.00
C SER A 141 -8.60 7.80 26.48
N TYR A 142 -8.25 8.70 25.57
CA TYR A 142 -8.62 10.10 25.69
C TYR A 142 -10.14 10.15 25.61
N GLY A 143 -10.79 10.36 26.76
CA GLY A 143 -11.75 11.44 27.00
C GLY A 143 -12.85 11.78 25.98
N LEU A 144 -13.07 10.98 24.93
CA LEU A 144 -14.30 10.90 24.17
C LEU A 144 -15.14 9.78 24.77
N GLU A 145 -15.27 9.79 26.10
CA GLU A 145 -16.42 9.18 26.73
C GLU A 145 -17.62 10.03 26.29
N ASP A 146 -18.27 9.61 25.21
CA ASP A 146 -19.67 9.95 25.08
C ASP A 146 -20.34 9.43 26.35
N LYS A 147 -21.21 10.22 27.00
CA LYS A 147 -21.81 9.93 28.32
C LYS A 147 -22.59 8.60 28.39
N ASN A 148 -22.62 7.87 27.28
CA ASN A 148 -23.30 6.60 27.04
C ASN A 148 -22.34 5.39 26.89
N ASN A 149 -21.05 5.49 27.23
CA ASN A 149 -20.07 4.37 27.18
C ASN A 149 -19.87 3.73 25.80
N ASN A 150 -20.27 4.38 24.71
CA ASN A 150 -20.01 3.88 23.37
C ASN A 150 -18.65 4.40 22.90
N VAL A 151 -17.68 3.49 22.77
CA VAL A 151 -16.39 3.75 22.14
C VAL A 151 -16.63 4.13 20.69
N THR A 152 -16.58 5.42 20.37
CA THR A 152 -16.60 5.90 18.99
C THR A 152 -15.27 5.57 18.33
N SER A 153 -15.29 4.78 17.25
CA SER A 153 -14.10 4.43 16.48
C SER A 153 -13.34 5.69 16.04
N ILE A 154 -12.02 5.73 16.25
CA ILE A 154 -11.14 6.80 15.73
C ILE A 154 -10.83 6.61 14.23
N TYR A 155 -11.22 5.47 13.67
CA TYR A 155 -11.05 5.13 12.26
C TYR A 155 -12.41 5.00 11.55
N PRO A 156 -12.59 5.63 10.37
CA PRO A 156 -11.67 6.61 9.77
C PRO A 156 -11.68 7.94 10.53
N CYS A 157 -10.63 8.76 10.34
CA CYS A 157 -10.52 10.08 10.92
C CYS A 157 -11.64 11.00 10.43
N GLN A 158 -12.37 11.62 11.36
CA GLN A 158 -13.43 12.58 11.05
C GLN A 158 -12.88 13.98 10.71
N VAL A 159 -11.65 14.29 11.13
CA VAL A 159 -10.99 15.57 10.89
C VAL A 159 -9.88 15.38 9.85
N VAL A 160 -10.27 15.30 8.58
CA VAL A 160 -9.35 15.15 7.44
C VAL A 160 -8.74 16.51 7.08
N ASN A 161 -8.09 17.17 8.03
CA ASN A 161 -7.34 18.41 7.80
C ASN A 161 -6.11 18.43 8.72
N PHE A 162 -4.92 18.34 8.13
CA PHE A 162 -3.65 18.26 8.85
C PHE A 162 -3.45 19.40 9.85
N TYR A 163 -3.91 20.61 9.51
CA TYR A 163 -3.78 21.81 10.34
C TYR A 163 -4.81 21.90 11.47
N SER A 164 -5.80 21.02 11.46
CA SER A 164 -6.81 20.88 12.52
C SER A 164 -6.69 19.51 13.21
N CYS A 165 -5.55 18.82 13.04
CA CYS A 165 -5.35 17.48 13.56
C CYS A 165 -5.42 17.46 15.09
N PRO A 166 -6.29 16.65 15.71
CA PRO A 166 -6.41 16.60 17.16
C PRO A 166 -5.20 15.96 17.86
N TYR A 167 -4.30 15.33 17.09
CA TYR A 167 -3.06 14.70 17.57
C TYR A 167 -1.82 15.61 17.41
N ASP A 168 -2.00 16.88 17.03
CA ASP A 168 -0.89 17.83 16.91
C ASP A 168 -0.45 18.34 18.30
N LYS A 169 0.84 18.13 18.63
CA LYS A 169 1.38 18.36 19.98
C LYS A 169 1.98 19.76 20.12
N GLU A 170 1.13 20.80 20.15
CA GLU A 170 1.58 22.11 20.68
C GLU A 170 1.08 22.36 22.13
N GLU A 171 0.04 21.68 22.62
CA GLU A 171 -0.51 21.95 23.96
C GLU A 171 -0.65 20.73 24.90
N GLN A 172 -0.36 19.50 24.45
CA GLN A 172 -0.61 18.30 25.27
C GLN A 172 0.64 17.86 26.04
N SER A 173 0.76 18.41 27.25
CA SER A 173 1.77 18.06 28.24
C SER A 173 1.56 16.66 28.86
N LYS A 174 2.67 15.93 29.05
CA LYS A 174 2.95 14.92 30.11
C LYS A 174 2.38 13.50 30.03
N THR A 175 1.56 13.12 29.07
CA THR A 175 1.10 11.71 28.93
C THR A 175 1.72 11.03 27.71
N GLU A 176 2.05 9.72 27.85
CA GLU A 176 2.58 8.82 26.82
C GLU A 176 1.52 8.59 25.72
N THR A 177 1.26 9.60 24.90
CA THR A 177 0.13 9.57 23.96
C THR A 177 0.56 9.65 22.51
N VAL A 178 -0.20 8.96 21.65
CA VAL A 178 0.05 8.88 20.20
C VAL A 178 0.03 10.29 19.59
N THR A 179 1.13 10.65 18.93
CA THR A 179 1.34 11.92 18.24
C THR A 179 0.78 11.86 16.82
N ARG A 180 0.63 13.02 16.17
CA ARG A 180 0.37 13.08 14.72
C ARG A 180 1.43 12.32 13.93
N ASN A 181 2.72 12.48 14.24
CA ASN A 181 3.80 11.82 13.50
C ASN A 181 3.76 10.29 13.67
N ASP A 182 3.42 9.81 14.87
CA ASP A 182 3.27 8.39 15.17
C ASP A 182 2.26 7.76 14.20
N LEU A 183 1.14 8.44 13.92
CA LEU A 183 0.14 7.99 12.96
C LEU A 183 0.68 7.87 11.53
N PHE A 184 1.62 8.72 11.12
CA PHE A 184 2.28 8.59 9.81
C PHE A 184 3.30 7.44 9.80
N SER A 185 4.09 7.27 10.87
CA SER A 185 5.00 6.14 10.99
C SER A 185 4.26 4.80 11.02
N LEU A 186 3.12 4.75 11.72
CA LEU A 186 2.25 3.57 11.75
C LEU A 186 1.60 3.28 10.39
N ASN A 187 1.30 4.30 9.59
CA ASN A 187 0.88 4.13 8.20
C ASN A 187 1.95 3.40 7.38
N GLN A 188 3.21 3.80 7.52
CA GLN A 188 4.33 3.13 6.84
C GLN A 188 4.49 1.68 7.29
N ILE A 189 4.34 1.41 8.59
CA ILE A 189 4.33 0.03 9.12
C ILE A 189 3.19 -0.77 8.49
N ALA A 190 1.97 -0.22 8.44
CA ALA A 190 0.81 -0.86 7.83
C ALA A 190 1.08 -1.19 6.35
N GLU A 191 1.66 -0.27 5.58
CA GLU A 191 2.05 -0.48 4.20
C GLU A 191 3.07 -1.61 4.03
N ILE A 192 4.13 -1.60 4.82
CA ILE A 192 5.20 -2.61 4.78
C ILE A 192 4.60 -3.99 5.02
N ILE A 193 3.71 -4.11 5.99
CA ILE A 193 3.08 -5.39 6.36
C ILE A 193 2.08 -5.82 5.30
N GLY A 194 1.26 -4.90 4.78
CA GLY A 194 0.35 -5.20 3.68
C GLY A 194 1.07 -5.73 2.44
N ARG A 195 2.22 -5.13 2.11
CA ARG A 195 3.09 -5.61 1.01
C ARG A 195 3.73 -6.96 1.35
N ALA A 196 4.23 -7.14 2.57
CA ALA A 196 4.83 -8.39 3.00
C ALA A 196 3.82 -9.55 2.95
N LEU A 197 2.58 -9.33 3.44
CA LEU A 197 1.49 -10.29 3.31
C LEU A 197 1.18 -10.57 1.84
N SER A 198 1.01 -9.53 1.01
CA SER A 198 0.70 -9.69 -0.41
C SER A 198 1.77 -10.49 -1.17
N LYS A 199 3.05 -10.26 -0.85
CA LYS A 199 4.18 -10.98 -1.43
C LYS A 199 4.33 -12.39 -0.88
N ALA A 200 4.21 -12.56 0.44
CA ALA A 200 4.26 -13.88 1.07
C ALA A 200 3.15 -14.78 0.55
N LEU A 201 1.98 -14.20 0.25
CA LEU A 201 0.86 -14.88 -0.39
C LEU A 201 1.08 -15.20 -1.86
N ASN A 202 2.11 -14.65 -2.49
CA ASN A 202 2.31 -14.69 -3.93
C ASN A 202 0.98 -14.57 -4.71
N ILE A 203 0.21 -13.51 -4.42
CA ILE A 203 -1.14 -13.30 -4.98
C ILE A 203 -1.13 -13.43 -6.50
N LYS A 204 -0.03 -13.06 -7.15
CA LYS A 204 0.14 -13.18 -8.60
C LYS A 204 0.32 -14.63 -9.06
N ALA A 205 1.24 -15.39 -8.47
CA ALA A 205 1.43 -16.79 -8.88
C ALA A 205 0.20 -17.67 -8.57
N ASN A 206 -0.52 -17.37 -7.49
CA ASN A 206 -1.77 -18.07 -7.16
C ASN A 206 -2.91 -17.82 -8.17
N ARG A 207 -2.73 -16.93 -9.16
CA ARG A 207 -3.74 -16.66 -10.20
C ARG A 207 -3.43 -17.34 -11.52
N ILE A 208 -2.26 -17.94 -11.70
CA ILE A 208 -1.86 -18.53 -12.97
C ILE A 208 -1.74 -20.04 -12.83
N ILE A 209 -2.41 -20.75 -13.71
CA ILE A 209 -2.21 -22.19 -13.91
C ILE A 209 -1.46 -22.41 -15.21
N TYR A 210 -0.52 -23.33 -15.15
CA TYR A 210 0.32 -23.73 -16.26
C TYR A 210 -0.13 -25.10 -16.73
N LYS A 211 -0.84 -25.14 -17.86
CA LYS A 211 -1.10 -26.42 -18.52
C LYS A 211 0.08 -26.78 -19.39
N ILE A 212 0.70 -27.92 -19.10
CA ILE A 212 1.92 -28.35 -19.77
C ILE A 212 1.64 -29.57 -20.62
N ASP A 213 2.04 -29.46 -21.89
CA ASP A 213 2.16 -30.56 -22.82
C ASP A 213 3.66 -30.86 -23.00
N PHE A 214 4.17 -31.80 -22.20
CA PHE A 214 5.54 -32.28 -22.25
C PHE A 214 5.88 -32.91 -23.60
N LEU A 215 4.93 -33.58 -24.24
CA LEU A 215 5.16 -34.25 -25.53
C LEU A 215 5.36 -33.23 -26.67
N SER A 216 4.60 -32.13 -26.67
CA SER A 216 4.79 -31.05 -27.66
C SER A 216 5.78 -29.97 -27.23
N GLY A 217 6.23 -30.00 -25.98
CA GLY A 217 7.13 -29.00 -25.40
C GLY A 217 6.47 -27.62 -25.25
N LYS A 218 5.16 -27.59 -24.97
CA LYS A 218 4.35 -26.36 -24.88
C LYS A 218 3.78 -26.12 -23.49
N VAL A 219 3.63 -24.85 -23.14
CA VAL A 219 3.02 -24.38 -21.90
C VAL A 219 1.94 -23.37 -22.23
N GLN A 220 0.74 -23.60 -21.71
CA GLN A 220 -0.38 -22.67 -21.78
C GLN A 220 -0.57 -22.00 -20.42
N GLU A 221 -0.57 -20.67 -20.41
CA GLU A 221 -0.91 -19.91 -19.21
C GLU A 221 -2.40 -19.62 -19.14
N ILE A 222 -2.99 -19.94 -17.99
CA ILE A 222 -4.39 -19.69 -17.70
C ILE A 222 -4.42 -18.76 -16.49
N ASP A 223 -4.59 -17.47 -16.75
CA ASP A 223 -4.96 -16.50 -15.72
C ASP A 223 -6.35 -16.88 -15.20
N THR A 224 -6.53 -16.82 -13.90
CA THR A 224 -7.76 -17.14 -13.19
C THR A 224 -8.28 -15.94 -12.44
N PHE A 225 -9.60 -15.87 -12.34
CA PHE A 225 -10.25 -15.09 -11.32
C PHE A 225 -9.81 -15.58 -9.94
N LEU A 226 -10.05 -14.73 -8.94
CA LEU A 226 -9.71 -15.02 -7.54
C LEU A 226 -10.43 -16.25 -6.95
N HIS A 227 -11.40 -16.84 -7.65
CA HIS A 227 -12.10 -18.08 -7.28
C HIS A 227 -11.65 -19.30 -8.11
N GLY A 228 -10.60 -19.16 -8.92
CA GLY A 228 -9.98 -20.26 -9.66
C GLY A 228 -10.58 -20.55 -11.02
N ASP A 229 -11.68 -19.89 -11.37
CA ASP A 229 -12.23 -19.94 -12.71
C ASP A 229 -11.32 -19.20 -13.69
N PRO A 230 -11.12 -19.71 -14.92
CA PRO A 230 -10.31 -19.04 -15.93
C PRO A 230 -10.82 -17.61 -16.20
N TYR A 231 -9.92 -16.63 -16.18
CA TYR A 231 -10.23 -15.25 -16.53
C TYR A 231 -10.56 -15.13 -18.02
N ALA A 232 -11.55 -14.29 -18.34
CA ALA A 232 -12.16 -14.12 -19.66
C ALA A 232 -11.22 -13.68 -20.81
N LYS A 233 -9.90 -13.54 -20.58
CA LYS A 233 -8.92 -13.58 -21.69
C LYS A 233 -8.92 -14.93 -22.44
N ASN A 234 -9.63 -15.93 -21.92
CA ASN A 234 -10.01 -17.18 -22.58
C ASN A 234 -11.51 -17.22 -22.98
N LEU A 235 -12.08 -16.10 -23.45
CA LEU A 235 -13.42 -16.10 -24.08
C LEU A 235 -13.43 -17.04 -25.31
N PRO A 236 -14.60 -17.58 -25.72
CA PRO A 236 -14.72 -18.33 -26.96
C PRO A 236 -14.17 -17.52 -28.14
N GLY A 237 -13.02 -17.95 -28.69
CA GLY A 237 -12.34 -17.29 -29.81
C GLY A 237 -11.02 -16.57 -29.46
N ALA A 238 -10.69 -16.37 -28.18
CA ALA A 238 -9.35 -15.95 -27.80
C ALA A 238 -8.42 -17.17 -27.81
N LEU A 239 -7.37 -17.14 -28.63
CA LEU A 239 -6.35 -18.19 -28.63
C LEU A 239 -5.58 -18.12 -27.30
N PRO A 240 -5.40 -19.25 -26.59
CA PRO A 240 -4.55 -19.28 -25.43
C PRO A 240 -3.14 -18.80 -25.77
N ILE A 241 -2.50 -18.11 -24.83
CA ILE A 241 -1.09 -17.76 -25.00
C ILE A 241 -0.27 -19.01 -24.72
N GLU A 242 0.32 -19.56 -25.78
CA GLU A 242 1.23 -20.69 -25.73
C GLU A 242 2.68 -20.22 -25.74
N TYR A 243 3.49 -20.85 -24.90
CA TYR A 243 4.93 -20.66 -24.81
C TYR A 243 5.64 -21.98 -25.03
N LYS A 244 6.93 -21.94 -25.38
CA LYS A 244 7.78 -23.13 -25.32
C LYS A 244 8.10 -23.44 -23.86
N LEU A 245 8.09 -24.72 -23.51
CA LEU A 245 8.36 -25.22 -22.16
C LEU A 245 9.64 -24.63 -21.56
N ASN A 246 10.77 -24.83 -22.23
CA ASN A 246 12.07 -24.40 -21.72
C ASN A 246 12.22 -22.87 -21.57
N GLU A 247 11.45 -22.08 -22.33
CA GLU A 247 11.47 -20.63 -22.22
C GLU A 247 10.64 -20.17 -21.02
N ARG A 248 9.50 -20.82 -20.73
CA ARG A 248 8.57 -20.35 -19.70
C ARG A 248 8.85 -20.92 -18.30
N MET A 249 9.29 -22.16 -18.18
CA MET A 249 9.42 -22.82 -16.87
C MET A 249 10.43 -22.15 -15.93
N GLY A 250 11.45 -21.46 -16.46
CA GLY A 250 12.41 -20.71 -15.67
C GLY A 250 11.84 -19.42 -15.04
N GLU A 251 10.67 -18.98 -15.51
CA GLU A 251 10.00 -17.76 -15.06
C GLU A 251 8.81 -18.05 -14.13
N ILE A 252 8.45 -19.32 -13.95
CA ILE A 252 7.36 -19.70 -13.04
C ILE A 252 7.84 -19.54 -11.61
N GLU A 253 7.14 -18.70 -10.86
CA GLU A 253 7.39 -18.53 -9.44
C GLU A 253 6.73 -19.66 -8.64
N ASN A 254 7.42 -20.10 -7.58
CA ASN A 254 6.84 -21.01 -6.61
C ASN A 254 5.57 -20.40 -5.98
N LEU A 255 4.54 -21.23 -5.84
CA LEU A 255 3.35 -20.84 -5.09
C LEU A 255 3.70 -20.53 -3.65
N SER A 256 2.85 -19.71 -3.01
CA SER A 256 3.02 -19.41 -1.61
C SER A 256 2.95 -20.67 -0.74
N LEU A 257 3.96 -20.87 0.11
CA LEU A 257 3.97 -21.87 1.17
C LEU A 257 2.88 -21.60 2.22
N ILE A 258 2.42 -20.35 2.33
CA ILE A 258 1.44 -19.92 3.32
C ILE A 258 0.06 -19.95 2.68
N ARG A 259 -0.73 -20.94 3.10
CA ARG A 259 -2.14 -21.01 2.71
C ARG A 259 -2.93 -20.02 3.57
N MET A 260 -3.49 -19.00 2.94
CA MET A 260 -4.57 -18.20 3.53
C MET A 260 -5.83 -18.40 2.71
N LYS A 261 -6.91 -18.80 3.38
CA LYS A 261 -8.21 -19.08 2.80
C LYS A 261 -9.19 -17.96 3.06
N ASP A 262 -9.05 -17.34 4.22
CA ASP A 262 -9.97 -16.35 4.73
C ASP A 262 -9.25 -15.36 5.66
N LEU A 263 -10.04 -14.46 6.23
CA LEU A 263 -9.52 -13.38 7.06
C LEU A 263 -9.11 -13.92 8.44
N ASP A 264 -9.56 -15.13 8.82
CA ASP A 264 -9.17 -15.78 10.07
C ASP A 264 -7.71 -16.24 9.96
N ASP A 265 -7.28 -16.71 8.79
CA ASP A 265 -5.87 -16.98 8.52
C ASP A 265 -5.01 -15.71 8.63
N VAL A 266 -5.47 -14.59 8.06
CA VAL A 266 -4.79 -13.29 8.15
C VAL A 266 -4.69 -12.84 9.61
N PHE A 267 -5.80 -12.91 10.34
CA PHE A 267 -5.85 -12.59 11.76
C PHE A 267 -4.89 -13.47 12.56
N THR A 268 -4.87 -14.77 12.28
CA THR A 268 -3.97 -15.71 12.95
C THR A 268 -2.52 -15.36 12.64
N ILE A 269 -2.18 -15.01 11.41
CA ILE A 269 -0.83 -14.55 11.07
C ILE A 269 -0.44 -13.28 11.85
N LEU A 270 -1.34 -12.29 11.93
CA LEU A 270 -1.04 -11.03 12.61
C LEU A 270 -0.97 -11.17 14.14
N THR A 271 -1.51 -12.26 14.69
CA THR A 271 -1.58 -12.50 16.15
C THR A 271 -0.72 -13.68 16.63
N ASP A 272 -0.10 -14.42 15.72
CA ASP A 272 0.80 -15.53 15.99
C ASP A 272 2.25 -15.18 15.58
N LYS A 273 3.16 -15.31 16.55
CA LYS A 273 4.57 -14.92 16.38
C LYS A 273 5.30 -15.74 15.32
N GLU A 274 5.06 -17.05 15.29
CA GLU A 274 5.77 -17.96 14.40
C GLU A 274 5.28 -17.79 12.96
N LYS A 275 3.96 -17.71 12.77
CA LYS A 275 3.38 -17.47 11.45
C LYS A 275 3.79 -16.10 10.89
N MET A 276 3.77 -15.06 11.71
CA MET A 276 4.24 -13.74 11.29
C MET A 276 5.71 -13.75 10.89
N ASN A 277 6.56 -14.45 11.64
CA ASN A 277 7.97 -14.63 11.29
C ASN A 277 8.14 -15.31 9.93
N THR A 278 7.37 -16.36 9.64
CA THR A 278 7.39 -17.04 8.34
C THR A 278 6.94 -16.10 7.22
N VAL A 279 5.86 -15.34 7.42
CA VAL A 279 5.42 -14.31 6.44
C VAL A 279 6.51 -13.31 6.17
N PHE A 280 7.14 -12.75 7.20
CA PHE A 280 8.17 -11.73 7.01
C PHE A 280 9.45 -12.31 6.40
N GLN A 281 9.83 -13.54 6.73
CA GLN A 281 10.98 -14.19 6.11
C GLN A 281 10.82 -14.33 4.58
N ILE A 282 9.59 -14.52 4.10
CA ILE A 282 9.28 -14.70 2.67
C ILE A 282 8.97 -13.36 2.00
N GLY A 283 8.11 -12.56 2.61
CA GLY A 283 7.45 -11.42 1.99
C GLY A 283 8.09 -10.07 2.28
N LEU A 284 8.88 -9.93 3.35
CA LEU A 284 9.43 -8.63 3.73
C LEU A 284 10.56 -8.24 2.75
N ASP A 285 10.58 -6.98 2.33
CA ASP A 285 11.65 -6.48 1.47
C ASP A 285 12.99 -6.49 2.20
N LYS A 286 14.07 -6.71 1.46
CA LYS A 286 15.42 -6.84 2.03
C LYS A 286 15.82 -5.67 2.95
N LYS A 287 15.40 -4.45 2.61
CA LYS A 287 15.66 -3.23 3.40
C LYS A 287 14.95 -3.20 4.76
N TYR A 288 13.92 -4.02 4.97
CA TYR A 288 13.16 -4.06 6.22
C TYR A 288 13.41 -5.35 7.02
N LEU A 289 14.12 -6.33 6.46
CA LEU A 289 14.44 -7.60 7.15
C LEU A 289 15.20 -7.39 8.47
N GLU A 290 16.03 -6.35 8.58
CA GLU A 290 16.74 -6.02 9.81
C GLU A 290 15.81 -5.57 10.95
N HIS A 291 14.61 -5.08 10.61
CA HIS A 291 13.57 -4.66 11.56
C HIS A 291 12.50 -5.74 11.81
N LYS A 292 12.67 -6.94 11.23
CA LYS A 292 11.68 -8.01 11.30
C LYS A 292 11.23 -8.30 12.74
N ASP A 293 12.19 -8.48 13.64
CA ASP A 293 11.89 -8.84 15.03
C ASP A 293 11.17 -7.69 15.77
N GLU A 294 11.52 -6.44 15.46
CA GLU A 294 10.87 -5.26 16.03
C GLU A 294 9.40 -5.15 15.58
N LEU A 295 9.13 -5.42 14.30
CA LEU A 295 7.76 -5.46 13.75
C LEU A 295 6.93 -6.59 14.37
N ILE A 296 7.52 -7.76 14.57
CA ILE A 296 6.84 -8.89 15.22
C ILE A 296 6.51 -8.55 16.67
N GLU A 297 7.48 -8.03 17.43
CA GLU A 297 7.25 -7.64 18.82
C GLU A 297 6.17 -6.54 18.93
N PHE A 298 6.14 -5.58 18.00
CA PHE A 298 5.05 -4.60 17.92
C PHE A 298 3.68 -5.29 17.77
N PHE A 299 3.50 -6.20 16.82
CA PHE A 299 2.22 -6.90 16.64
C PHE A 299 1.85 -7.79 17.84
N MET A 300 2.83 -8.50 18.40
CA MET A 300 2.61 -9.33 19.58
C MET A 300 2.23 -8.50 20.80
N SER A 301 2.66 -7.23 20.86
CA SER A 301 2.29 -6.33 21.94
C SER A 301 0.89 -5.73 21.79
N ILE A 302 0.35 -5.62 20.58
CA ILE A 302 -1.01 -5.10 20.31
C ILE A 302 -2.07 -6.17 20.08
N LYS A 303 -1.69 -7.45 19.91
CA LYS A 303 -2.63 -8.53 19.54
C LYS A 303 -3.79 -8.78 20.50
N GLY A 304 -3.65 -8.39 21.77
CA GLY A 304 -4.72 -8.52 22.77
C GLY A 304 -5.84 -7.49 22.60
N ASN A 305 -5.59 -6.43 21.83
CA ASN A 305 -6.49 -5.28 21.67
C ASN A 305 -7.25 -5.28 20.33
N VAL A 306 -6.96 -6.24 19.48
CA VAL A 306 -7.52 -6.34 18.13
C VAL A 306 -8.49 -7.50 18.07
N LYS A 307 -9.53 -7.32 17.27
CA LYS A 307 -10.50 -8.36 16.98
C LYS A 307 -10.45 -8.71 15.51
N ARG A 308 -11.01 -9.87 15.21
CA ARG A 308 -11.09 -10.37 13.85
C ARG A 308 -11.89 -9.41 12.95
N GLU A 309 -12.92 -8.77 13.46
CA GLU A 309 -13.79 -7.83 12.73
C GLU A 309 -13.11 -6.48 12.38
N ASP A 310 -11.93 -6.24 12.94
CA ASP A 310 -11.12 -5.07 12.59
C ASP A 310 -10.43 -5.24 11.23
N LEU A 311 -10.31 -6.48 10.74
CA LEU A 311 -9.86 -6.75 9.38
C LEU A 311 -11.04 -6.70 8.42
N THR A 312 -10.82 -6.07 7.27
CA THR A 312 -11.76 -5.96 6.17
C THR A 312 -11.06 -6.31 4.87
N THR A 313 -11.79 -6.83 3.90
CA THR A 313 -11.23 -7.04 2.56
C THR A 313 -12.13 -6.42 1.52
N SER A 314 -11.60 -5.42 0.80
CA SER A 314 -12.26 -4.79 -0.35
C SER A 314 -12.47 -5.79 -1.51
N THR A 315 -11.67 -6.85 -1.55
CA THR A 315 -11.77 -7.97 -2.49
C THR A 315 -12.08 -9.24 -1.70
N PRO A 316 -12.96 -10.16 -2.16
CA PRO A 316 -13.11 -11.46 -1.52
C PRO A 316 -11.72 -12.05 -1.35
N LEU A 317 -11.36 -12.40 -0.12
CA LEU A 317 -10.10 -13.06 0.10
C LEU A 317 -10.02 -14.27 -0.78
N LEU A 318 -9.02 -14.19 -1.68
CA LEU A 318 -8.24 -15.27 -2.23
C LEU A 318 -8.85 -16.61 -1.84
N TYR A 319 -9.87 -17.04 -2.58
CA TYR A 319 -10.09 -18.47 -2.67
C TYR A 319 -8.80 -18.95 -3.30
N TYR A 320 -8.00 -19.59 -2.46
CA TYR A 320 -6.82 -20.28 -2.88
C TYR A 320 -7.20 -21.04 -4.15
N VAL A 321 -6.66 -20.64 -5.30
CA VAL A 321 -6.73 -21.43 -6.53
C VAL A 321 -5.73 -22.59 -6.33
N GLY A 322 -5.86 -23.30 -5.21
CA GLY A 322 -5.23 -24.58 -5.01
C GLY A 322 -5.98 -25.52 -5.91
N LYS A 323 -5.57 -25.54 -7.17
CA LYS A 323 -5.81 -26.70 -7.99
C LYS A 323 -4.85 -27.78 -7.48
N ASN A 324 -5.31 -28.46 -6.45
CA ASN A 324 -4.67 -29.61 -5.80
C ASN A 324 -3.26 -29.38 -5.20
N ASN A 325 -2.78 -30.44 -4.57
CA ASN A 325 -1.42 -30.55 -4.08
C ASN A 325 -0.56 -31.21 -5.16
N CYS A 326 0.73 -30.88 -5.20
CA CYS A 326 1.71 -31.59 -6.00
C CYS A 326 1.64 -33.08 -5.69
N SER A 327 1.47 -33.91 -6.71
CA SER A 327 1.36 -35.36 -6.55
C SER A 327 2.63 -36.02 -6.03
N ILE A 328 3.77 -35.31 -6.06
CA ILE A 328 5.07 -35.79 -5.59
C ILE A 328 5.32 -35.35 -4.14
N CYS A 329 5.33 -34.06 -3.86
CA CYS A 329 5.70 -33.54 -2.52
C CYS A 329 4.53 -33.05 -1.66
N SER A 330 3.28 -33.12 -2.15
CA SER A 330 2.07 -32.58 -1.50
C SER A 330 2.06 -31.07 -1.22
N GLN A 331 3.06 -30.31 -1.70
CA GLN A 331 3.07 -28.84 -1.64
C GLN A 331 2.01 -28.25 -2.58
N PRO A 332 1.62 -26.98 -2.41
CA PRO A 332 0.76 -26.31 -3.39
C PRO A 332 1.29 -26.45 -4.82
N ALA A 333 0.40 -26.72 -5.78
CA ALA A 333 0.73 -26.90 -7.18
C ALA A 333 -0.11 -25.98 -8.08
N ASN A 334 0.50 -25.52 -9.17
CA ASN A 334 -0.16 -24.75 -10.23
C ASN A 334 0.19 -25.25 -11.64
N ILE A 335 0.91 -26.36 -11.75
CA ILE A 335 1.25 -26.99 -13.02
C ILE A 335 0.34 -28.21 -13.21
N ASP A 336 -0.39 -28.23 -14.32
CA ASP A 336 -1.32 -29.29 -14.73
C ASP A 336 -0.73 -30.02 -15.95
N CYS A 337 -0.37 -31.29 -15.78
CA CYS A 337 0.17 -32.11 -16.87
C CYS A 337 -0.96 -32.70 -17.71
N ILE A 338 -1.10 -32.24 -18.96
CA ILE A 338 -2.19 -32.70 -19.83
C ILE A 338 -1.92 -34.06 -20.48
N ASN A 339 -0.68 -34.57 -20.42
CA ASN A 339 -0.29 -35.83 -21.05
C ASN A 339 -0.49 -37.05 -20.13
N CYS A 340 -0.76 -36.84 -18.84
CA CYS A 340 -0.96 -37.94 -17.90
C CYS A 340 -2.38 -38.51 -17.98
N ILE A 341 -2.47 -39.85 -17.92
CA ILE A 341 -3.72 -40.61 -18.08
C ILE A 341 -4.69 -40.35 -16.92
N ASP A 342 -4.15 -40.12 -15.71
CA ASP A 342 -4.91 -39.63 -14.57
C ASP A 342 -5.12 -38.12 -14.76
N LYS A 343 -6.36 -37.74 -15.10
CA LYS A 343 -6.75 -36.41 -15.60
C LYS A 343 -6.54 -35.23 -14.63
N ASP A 344 -5.85 -35.43 -13.51
CA ASP A 344 -5.64 -34.44 -12.46
C ASP A 344 -4.22 -34.57 -11.85
N LEU A 345 -3.18 -34.68 -12.69
CA LEU A 345 -1.80 -34.65 -12.18
C LEU A 345 -1.33 -33.20 -12.01
N TRP A 346 -1.20 -32.78 -10.76
CA TRP A 346 -0.72 -31.47 -10.37
C TRP A 346 0.73 -31.52 -9.88
N LEU A 347 1.53 -30.54 -10.28
CA LEU A 347 2.95 -30.45 -9.96
C LEU A 347 3.30 -29.05 -9.43
N CYS A 348 4.28 -28.98 -8.54
CA CYS A 348 4.91 -27.72 -8.17
C CYS A 348 6.10 -27.41 -9.08
N VAL A 349 6.64 -26.19 -8.98
CA VAL A 349 7.76 -25.73 -9.83
C VAL A 349 9.05 -26.50 -9.56
N ASP A 350 9.20 -27.10 -8.39
CA ASP A 350 10.40 -27.85 -8.05
C ASP A 350 10.36 -29.30 -8.59
N ASP A 351 9.15 -29.86 -8.77
CA ASP A 351 8.95 -31.29 -9.07
C ASP A 351 8.68 -31.59 -10.56
N TRP A 352 8.36 -30.59 -11.38
CA TRP A 352 7.95 -30.83 -12.77
C TRP A 352 9.04 -31.49 -13.63
N LYS A 353 10.33 -31.19 -13.39
CA LYS A 353 11.45 -31.80 -14.13
C LYS A 353 11.63 -33.27 -13.84
N ALA A 354 11.46 -33.63 -12.56
CA ALA A 354 11.50 -35.03 -12.14
C ALA A 354 10.34 -35.79 -12.78
N HIS A 355 9.16 -35.16 -12.87
CA HIS A 355 8.03 -35.74 -13.58
C HIS A 355 8.29 -35.91 -15.08
N GLU A 356 8.75 -34.86 -15.78
CA GLU A 356 9.11 -34.90 -17.20
C GLU A 356 10.03 -36.10 -17.48
N THR A 357 11.16 -36.19 -16.78
CA THR A 357 12.17 -37.24 -17.00
C THR A 357 11.66 -38.66 -16.77
N ASN A 358 10.72 -38.84 -15.83
CA ASN A 358 10.27 -40.16 -15.40
C ASN A 358 9.04 -40.67 -16.17
N HIS A 359 8.26 -39.78 -16.79
CA HIS A 359 6.96 -40.12 -17.36
C HIS A 359 6.77 -39.73 -18.83
N HIS A 360 7.64 -38.89 -19.40
CA HIS A 360 7.55 -38.38 -20.77
C HIS A 360 8.92 -38.42 -21.45
#